data_AF-A0A2H5QST8-F1
#
_entry.id   AF-A0A2H5QST8-F1
#
_cell.length_a   1.000
_cell.length_b   1.000
_cell.length_c   1.000
_cell.angle_alpha   90.00
_cell.angle_beta   90.00
_cell.angle_gamma   90.00
#
_symmetry.space_group_name_H-M   'P 1'
#
loop_
_entity.id
_entity.type
_entity.pdbx_description
1 polymer ?
#
loop_
_entity_poly.entity_id
_entity_poly.type
_entity_poly.pdbx_seq_one_letter_code
_entity_poly.pdbx_strand_id
1 'polypeptide(L)'
;MKFKAFLTDNGVNLLEKRFLPALDKMGKVCHLFLTREKAYFLHNLLSGEGIQCVAQFHKETLFDDYRISSQNEDCIAFAIDISLLQRAVRSGVSICSEIGAAGSAANRLQIKLVKKLPPNLIQDVPISKPLSRAQGLELQTALDMAQDIPPTLVQVPDLNQLQNFKAVAPSEDRNLSAQTRSERAISRGDAQSVQVSVKHFSKSLQCHLAKPDCAFFGIAPQGACLTVIFQFFIPGTR
;
A
#
# COMPACT_ATOMS: atom_id res chain seq x y z
N MET A 1 18.78 15.32 -6.40
CA MET A 1 17.53 14.70 -6.85
C MET A 1 16.52 15.76 -7.29
N LYS A 2 15.67 15.44 -8.26
CA LYS A 2 14.55 16.27 -8.74
C LYS A 2 13.37 15.34 -9.01
N PHE A 3 12.17 15.77 -8.64
CA PHE A 3 10.94 15.07 -8.94
C PHE A 3 9.85 16.08 -9.28
N LYS A 4 9.10 15.80 -10.34
CA LYS A 4 7.91 16.54 -10.76
C LYS A 4 6.96 15.58 -11.45
N ALA A 5 5.69 15.64 -11.10
CA ALA A 5 4.63 14.92 -11.78
C ALA A 5 3.30 15.69 -11.63
N PHE A 6 2.32 15.37 -12.45
CA PHE A 6 0.93 15.77 -12.24
C PHE A 6 0.12 14.54 -11.90
N LEU A 7 -0.77 14.62 -10.92
CA LEU A 7 -1.72 13.54 -10.67
C LEU A 7 -2.70 13.45 -11.85
N THR A 8 -3.07 12.22 -12.21
CA THR A 8 -4.23 11.95 -13.07
C THR A 8 -5.51 12.06 -12.24
N ASP A 9 -6.66 12.27 -12.87
CA ASP A 9 -7.96 12.29 -12.14
C ASP A 9 -8.21 10.96 -11.42
N ASN A 10 -7.82 9.85 -12.05
CA ASN A 10 -7.85 8.53 -11.44
C ASN A 10 -6.89 8.46 -10.24
N GLY A 11 -5.65 8.92 -10.39
CA GLY A 11 -4.65 8.96 -9.32
C GLY A 11 -5.12 9.75 -8.10
N VAL A 12 -5.73 10.92 -8.32
CA VAL A 12 -6.37 11.71 -7.25
C VAL A 12 -7.44 10.89 -6.53
N ASN A 13 -8.40 10.31 -7.28
CA ASN A 13 -9.48 9.53 -6.69
C ASN A 13 -8.97 8.30 -5.93
N LEU A 14 -7.99 7.57 -6.48
CA LEU A 14 -7.37 6.42 -5.84
C LEU A 14 -6.70 6.82 -4.52
N LEU A 15 -5.86 7.86 -4.54
CA LEU A 15 -5.15 8.29 -3.34
C LEU A 15 -6.11 8.83 -2.29
N GLU A 16 -6.98 9.78 -2.65
CA GLU A 16 -7.86 10.47 -1.70
C GLU A 16 -8.92 9.54 -1.10
N LYS A 17 -9.62 8.78 -1.94
CA LYS A 17 -10.84 8.06 -1.53
C LYS A 17 -10.58 6.61 -1.11
N ARG A 18 -9.44 6.02 -1.49
CA ARG A 18 -9.17 4.59 -1.26
C ARG A 18 -7.91 4.39 -0.43
N PHE A 19 -6.75 4.78 -0.95
CA PHE A 19 -5.48 4.32 -0.40
C PHE A 19 -4.97 5.13 0.78
N LEU A 20 -4.98 6.47 0.74
CA LEU A 20 -4.51 7.26 1.89
C LEU A 20 -5.34 7.02 3.16
N PRO A 21 -6.70 6.91 3.10
CA PRO A 21 -7.49 6.51 4.27
C PRO A 21 -7.11 5.13 4.83
N ALA A 22 -6.87 4.14 3.96
CA ALA A 22 -6.49 2.80 4.36
C ALA A 22 -5.06 2.77 4.97
N LEU A 23 -4.12 3.48 4.36
CA LEU A 23 -2.74 3.60 4.85
C LEU A 23 -2.67 4.33 6.20
N ASP A 24 -3.50 5.35 6.44
CA ASP A 24 -3.56 6.04 7.73
C ASP A 24 -3.98 5.11 8.89
N LYS A 25 -4.76 4.05 8.57
CA LYS A 25 -5.07 2.99 9.54
C LYS A 25 -3.88 2.07 9.80
N MET A 26 -2.97 1.90 8.85
CA MET A 26 -1.75 1.10 9.03
C MET A 26 -0.70 1.85 9.85
N GLY A 27 -0.50 3.14 9.57
CA GLY A 27 0.39 3.98 10.34
C GLY A 27 0.41 5.42 9.86
N LYS A 28 0.84 6.31 10.75
CA LYS A 28 0.85 7.76 10.49
C LYS A 28 1.93 8.17 9.51
N VAL A 29 3.05 7.44 9.49
CA VAL A 29 4.19 7.72 8.62
C VAL A 29 4.47 6.48 7.76
N CYS A 30 4.73 6.71 6.47
CA CYS A 30 5.27 5.70 5.57
C CYS A 30 6.45 6.28 4.78
N HIS A 31 7.22 5.41 4.13
CA HIS A 31 8.15 5.83 3.10
C HIS A 31 7.41 5.90 1.76
N LEU A 32 7.48 7.04 1.07
CA LEU A 32 7.15 7.13 -0.34
C LEU A 32 8.42 6.80 -1.11
N PHE A 33 8.39 5.72 -1.87
CA PHE A 33 9.50 5.27 -2.70
C PHE A 33 9.12 5.37 -4.17
N LEU A 34 9.81 6.26 -4.88
CA LEU A 34 9.56 6.62 -6.26
C LEU A 34 10.69 6.05 -7.12
N THR A 35 10.33 5.29 -8.15
CA THR A 35 11.25 4.70 -9.13
C THR A 35 10.90 5.21 -10.52
N ARG A 36 11.57 4.74 -11.57
CA ARG A 36 11.21 5.10 -12.95
C ARG A 36 9.83 4.60 -13.35
N GLU A 37 9.38 3.47 -12.84
CA GLU A 37 8.16 2.79 -13.31
C GLU A 37 7.04 2.72 -12.26
N LYS A 38 7.40 2.82 -10.99
CA LYS A 38 6.47 2.56 -9.88
C LYS A 38 6.62 3.59 -8.77
N ALA A 39 5.51 3.81 -8.08
CA ALA A 39 5.47 4.49 -6.80
C ALA A 39 4.97 3.53 -5.73
N TYR A 40 5.64 3.55 -4.57
CA TYR A 40 5.32 2.69 -3.45
C TYR A 40 5.06 3.50 -2.18
N PHE A 41 4.05 3.09 -1.42
CA PHE A 41 3.88 3.49 -0.03
C PHE A 41 4.27 2.31 0.85
N LEU A 42 5.33 2.48 1.63
CA LEU A 42 5.98 1.42 2.39
C LEU A 42 5.91 1.72 3.89
N HIS A 43 5.24 0.86 4.66
CA HIS A 43 5.13 0.97 6.10
C HIS A 43 5.94 -0.13 6.79
N ASN A 44 6.80 0.26 7.73
CA ASN A 44 7.59 -0.63 8.61
C ASN A 44 8.53 -1.67 7.93
N LEU A 45 8.85 -1.50 6.64
CA LEU A 45 9.81 -2.40 5.96
C LEU A 45 11.23 -2.34 6.56
N LEU A 46 11.67 -1.15 7.00
CA LEU A 46 13.00 -0.96 7.57
C LEU A 46 13.07 -1.19 9.08
N SER A 47 11.93 -1.14 9.78
CA SER A 47 11.92 -1.28 11.24
C SER A 47 11.79 -2.74 11.69
N GLY A 48 11.35 -3.66 10.82
CA GLY A 48 11.11 -5.07 11.17
C GLY A 48 9.96 -5.32 12.16
N GLU A 49 9.35 -4.25 12.68
CA GLU A 49 8.39 -4.29 13.78
C GLU A 49 6.95 -4.10 13.30
N GLY A 50 6.05 -4.94 13.80
CA GLY A 50 4.61 -4.82 13.58
C GLY A 50 4.17 -5.23 12.17
N ILE A 51 3.23 -4.46 11.60
CA ILE A 51 2.66 -4.75 10.27
C ILE A 51 3.55 -4.11 9.22
N GLN A 52 4.09 -4.93 8.32
CA GLN A 52 4.68 -4.44 7.09
C GLN A 52 3.59 -4.26 6.04
N CYS A 53 3.57 -3.11 5.36
CA CYS A 53 2.60 -2.83 4.31
C CYS A 53 3.30 -2.27 3.09
N VAL A 54 2.99 -2.86 1.93
CA VAL A 54 3.46 -2.43 0.61
C VAL A 54 2.23 -2.10 -0.23
N ALA A 55 2.04 -0.83 -0.55
CA ALA A 55 1.09 -0.42 -1.60
C ALA A 55 1.87 0.00 -2.84
N GLN A 56 1.68 -0.72 -3.94
CA GLN A 56 2.41 -0.53 -5.20
C GLN A 56 1.48 0.02 -6.28
N PHE A 57 1.98 1.00 -7.03
CA PHE A 57 1.31 1.56 -8.19
C PHE A 57 2.27 1.66 -9.37
N HIS A 58 1.80 1.37 -10.58
CA HIS A 58 2.46 1.82 -11.80
C HIS A 58 2.41 3.35 -11.86
N LYS A 59 3.45 3.99 -12.40
CA LYS A 59 3.50 5.46 -12.44
C LYS A 59 2.34 6.05 -13.24
N GLU A 60 1.93 5.40 -14.32
CA GLU A 60 0.84 5.84 -15.21
C GLU A 60 -0.52 5.81 -14.49
N THR A 61 -0.67 4.92 -13.50
CA THR A 61 -1.88 4.87 -12.69
C THR A 61 -2.10 6.16 -11.90
N LEU A 62 -1.01 6.72 -11.36
CA LEU A 62 -1.07 7.86 -10.46
C LEU A 62 -0.77 9.19 -11.15
N PHE A 63 0.10 9.17 -12.16
CA PHE A 63 0.78 10.37 -12.64
C PHE A 63 0.77 10.49 -14.17
N ASP A 64 0.64 11.72 -14.64
CA ASP A 64 1.09 12.17 -15.96
C ASP A 64 2.35 13.03 -15.82
N ASP A 65 3.08 13.18 -16.92
CA ASP A 65 4.28 14.04 -16.99
C ASP A 65 5.30 13.73 -15.88
N TYR A 66 5.43 12.44 -15.56
CA TYR A 66 6.29 11.92 -14.51
C TYR A 66 7.77 12.11 -14.87
N ARG A 67 8.47 12.95 -14.09
CA ARG A 67 9.89 13.26 -14.28
C ARG A 67 10.63 13.05 -12.97
N ILE A 68 11.54 12.09 -12.96
CA ILE A 68 12.41 11.78 -11.83
C ILE A 68 13.87 11.84 -12.25
N SER A 69 14.73 12.35 -11.37
CA SER A 69 16.18 12.36 -11.55
C SER A 69 16.90 12.25 -10.20
N SER A 70 17.75 11.25 -10.04
CA SER A 70 18.49 10.97 -8.81
C SER A 70 19.84 10.30 -9.13
N GLN A 71 20.85 10.58 -8.30
CA GLN A 71 22.13 9.86 -8.37
C GLN A 71 22.01 8.40 -7.89
N ASN A 72 20.87 8.04 -7.29
CA ASN A 72 20.55 6.69 -6.85
C ASN A 72 19.68 5.98 -7.91
N GLU A 73 20.17 5.87 -9.14
CA GLU A 73 19.48 5.17 -10.24
C GLU A 73 18.07 5.72 -10.53
N ASP A 74 17.89 7.04 -10.40
CA ASP A 74 16.58 7.70 -10.49
C ASP A 74 15.52 7.16 -9.50
N CYS A 75 15.98 6.60 -8.38
CA CYS A 75 15.15 6.25 -7.25
C CYS A 75 15.24 7.34 -6.16
N ILE A 76 14.09 7.66 -5.57
CA ILE A 76 13.97 8.64 -4.49
C ILE A 76 13.05 8.05 -3.42
N ALA A 77 13.53 7.95 -2.18
CA ALA A 77 12.73 7.54 -1.03
C ALA A 77 12.78 8.60 0.07
N PHE A 78 11.65 8.84 0.75
CA PHE A 78 11.58 9.69 1.94
C PHE A 78 10.36 9.32 2.78
N ALA A 79 10.41 9.60 4.07
CA ALA A 79 9.27 9.44 4.95
C ALA A 79 8.31 10.64 4.84
N ILE A 80 7.01 10.36 4.91
CA ILE A 80 5.93 11.33 4.80
C ILE A 80 4.81 10.99 5.78
N ASP A 81 4.19 12.02 6.37
CA ASP A 81 2.98 11.86 7.18
C ASP A 81 1.76 11.70 6.25
N ILE A 82 1.06 10.57 6.40
CA ILE A 82 -0.09 10.22 5.56
C ILE A 82 -1.24 11.21 5.72
N SER A 83 -1.47 11.71 6.93
CA SER A 83 -2.57 12.63 7.21
C SER A 83 -2.34 14.00 6.58
N LEU A 84 -1.09 14.46 6.55
CA LEU A 84 -0.69 15.70 5.87
C LEU A 84 -0.80 15.55 4.35
N LEU A 85 -0.34 14.42 3.80
CA LEU A 85 -0.49 14.13 2.38
C LEU A 85 -1.96 14.05 1.96
N GLN A 86 -2.80 13.35 2.74
CA GLN A 86 -4.23 13.24 2.47
C GLN A 86 -4.93 14.61 2.53
N ARG A 87 -4.57 15.45 3.51
CA ARG A 87 -5.08 16.82 3.58
C ARG A 87 -4.68 17.63 2.35
N ALA A 88 -3.45 17.48 1.87
CA ALA A 88 -2.95 18.19 0.70
C ALA A 88 -3.63 17.79 -0.59
N VAL A 89 -3.85 16.48 -0.79
CA VAL A 89 -4.60 16.00 -1.95
C VAL A 89 -6.03 16.53 -1.92
N ARG A 90 -6.74 16.41 -0.78
CA ARG A 90 -8.13 16.88 -0.63
C ARG A 90 -8.29 18.39 -0.85
N SER A 91 -7.39 19.18 -0.26
CA SER A 91 -7.36 20.63 -0.43
C SER A 91 -7.13 21.01 -1.89
N GLY A 92 -6.17 20.35 -2.54
CA GLY A 92 -5.91 20.53 -3.96
C GLY A 92 -7.16 20.26 -4.82
N VAL A 93 -7.89 19.18 -4.55
CA VAL A 93 -9.13 18.86 -5.27
C VAL A 93 -10.19 19.96 -5.14
N SER A 94 -10.38 20.50 -3.93
CA SER A 94 -11.32 21.62 -3.70
C SER A 94 -10.96 22.83 -4.57
N ILE A 95 -9.68 23.22 -4.54
CA ILE A 95 -9.19 24.39 -5.26
C ILE A 95 -9.29 24.20 -6.78
N CYS A 96 -8.93 23.02 -7.30
CA CYS A 96 -9.09 22.72 -8.73
C CYS A 96 -10.56 22.72 -9.18
N SER A 97 -11.49 22.35 -8.29
CA SER A 97 -12.93 22.37 -8.58
C SER A 97 -13.49 23.80 -8.62
N GLU A 98 -12.97 24.70 -7.78
CA GLU A 98 -13.35 26.12 -7.74
C GLU A 98 -12.83 26.91 -8.95
N ILE A 99 -11.71 26.48 -9.56
CA ILE A 99 -10.99 27.23 -10.60
C ILE A 99 -11.45 26.89 -12.05
N GLY A 100 -12.31 25.89 -12.30
CA GLY A 100 -12.87 25.80 -13.67
C GLY A 100 -13.96 24.77 -13.98
N ALA A 101 -15.07 25.31 -14.51
CA ALA A 101 -15.97 24.68 -15.49
C ALA A 101 -15.46 24.84 -16.95
N ALA A 102 -14.21 25.25 -17.15
CA ALA A 102 -13.57 25.37 -18.47
C ALA A 102 -12.32 24.48 -18.51
N GLY A 103 -12.36 23.42 -19.33
CA GLY A 103 -11.39 22.31 -19.40
C GLY A 103 -9.97 22.70 -19.83
N SER A 104 -9.24 23.44 -19.00
CA SER A 104 -7.82 23.71 -19.17
C SER A 104 -6.94 22.75 -18.34
N ALA A 105 -5.79 22.36 -18.89
CA ALA A 105 -4.72 21.63 -18.21
C ALA A 105 -4.18 22.32 -16.94
N ALA A 106 -4.63 23.55 -16.66
CA ALA A 106 -4.35 24.31 -15.44
C ALA A 106 -4.97 23.72 -14.15
N ASN A 107 -5.99 22.87 -14.24
CA ASN A 107 -6.69 22.31 -13.06
C ASN A 107 -6.12 20.98 -12.54
N ARG A 108 -4.84 20.70 -12.81
CA ARG A 108 -4.22 19.43 -12.45
C ARG A 108 -3.30 19.57 -11.24
N LEU A 109 -3.41 18.64 -10.29
CA LEU A 109 -2.57 18.64 -9.10
C LEU A 109 -1.12 18.29 -9.43
N GLN A 110 -0.23 19.27 -9.34
CA GLN A 110 1.20 19.07 -9.50
C GLN A 110 1.85 18.70 -8.17
N ILE A 111 2.68 17.65 -8.18
CA ILE A 111 3.54 17.30 -7.06
C ILE A 111 4.99 17.53 -7.48
N LYS A 112 5.75 18.21 -6.62
CA LYS A 112 7.14 18.55 -6.88
C LYS A 112 7.96 18.49 -5.60
N LEU A 113 9.15 17.88 -5.69
CA LEU A 113 10.15 17.99 -4.63
C LEU A 113 10.92 19.30 -4.79
N VAL A 114 10.88 20.15 -3.77
CA VAL A 114 11.52 21.46 -3.75
C VAL A 114 12.49 21.57 -2.58
N LYS A 115 13.62 22.25 -2.79
CA LYS A 115 14.59 22.56 -1.71
C LYS A 115 14.17 23.78 -0.87
N LYS A 116 13.43 24.69 -1.49
CA LYS A 116 12.89 25.93 -0.90
C LYS A 116 11.46 26.10 -1.41
N LEU A 117 10.57 26.57 -0.54
CA LEU A 117 9.18 26.79 -0.86
C LEU A 117 9.07 27.92 -1.90
N PRO A 118 8.44 27.69 -3.07
CA PRO A 118 8.17 28.76 -4.03
C PRO A 118 7.06 29.68 -3.49
N PRO A 119 7.04 30.96 -3.88
CA PRO A 119 6.03 31.92 -3.39
C PRO A 119 4.59 31.57 -3.78
N ASN A 120 4.39 30.78 -4.85
CA ASN A 120 3.07 30.39 -5.35
C ASN A 120 2.69 28.96 -4.93
N LEU A 121 3.13 28.51 -3.76
CA LEU A 121 2.82 27.18 -3.26
C LEU A 121 1.42 27.15 -2.64
N ILE A 122 0.57 26.28 -3.16
CA ILE A 122 -0.79 26.08 -2.63
C ILE A 122 -0.74 25.34 -1.30
N GLN A 123 0.02 24.26 -1.24
CA GLN A 123 0.16 23.46 -0.03
C GLN A 123 1.52 22.78 0.05
N ASP A 124 2.17 22.90 1.19
CA ASP A 124 3.36 22.14 1.53
C ASP A 124 3.00 20.86 2.29
N VAL A 125 3.75 19.80 2.03
CA VAL A 125 3.74 18.59 2.84
C VAL A 125 5.17 18.35 3.31
N PRO A 126 5.44 18.50 4.62
CA PRO A 126 6.74 18.18 5.18
C PRO A 126 7.13 16.73 4.90
N ILE A 127 8.38 16.53 4.50
CA ILE A 127 8.98 15.21 4.28
C ILE A 127 10.27 15.10 5.07
N SER A 128 10.70 13.87 5.34
CA SER A 128 12.04 13.64 5.88
C SER A 128 13.10 14.04 4.87
N LYS A 129 14.36 14.07 5.32
CA LYS A 129 15.48 14.02 4.38
C LYS A 129 15.33 12.77 3.50
N PRO A 130 15.61 12.88 2.20
CA PRO A 130 15.66 11.72 1.32
C PRO A 130 16.64 10.70 1.84
N LEU A 131 16.29 9.42 1.71
CA LEU A 131 17.16 8.34 2.13
C LEU A 131 18.49 8.39 1.35
N SER A 132 19.56 8.03 2.04
CA SER A 132 20.87 7.85 1.42
C SER A 132 20.87 6.66 0.45
N ARG A 133 21.90 6.55 -0.40
CA ARG A 133 22.06 5.39 -1.31
C ARG A 133 22.05 4.05 -0.56
N ALA A 134 22.74 3.98 0.58
CA ALA A 134 22.81 2.75 1.39
C ALA A 134 21.44 2.38 1.96
N GLN A 135 20.72 3.35 2.54
CA GLN A 135 19.37 3.13 3.06
C GLN A 135 18.35 2.81 1.95
N GLY A 136 18.52 3.42 0.77
CA GLY A 136 17.70 3.12 -0.40
C GLY A 136 17.91 1.68 -0.89
N LEU A 137 19.15 1.18 -0.88
CA LEU A 137 19.46 -0.21 -1.21
C LEU A 137 18.85 -1.17 -0.18
N GLU A 138 18.98 -0.87 1.11
CA GLU A 138 18.34 -1.67 2.19
C GLU A 138 16.82 -1.73 2.04
N LEU A 139 16.19 -0.58 1.74
CA LEU A 139 14.75 -0.51 1.49
C LEU A 139 14.34 -1.32 0.26
N GLN A 140 15.13 -1.30 -0.81
CA GLN A 140 14.88 -2.10 -2.01
C GLN A 140 14.99 -3.60 -1.70
N THR A 141 16.03 -4.03 -1.00
CA THR A 141 16.17 -5.44 -0.58
C THR A 141 14.99 -5.88 0.28
N ALA A 142 14.56 -5.07 1.25
CA ALA A 142 13.41 -5.37 2.09
C ALA A 142 12.10 -5.43 1.28
N LEU A 143 11.96 -4.58 0.25
CA LEU A 143 10.83 -4.60 -0.66
C LEU A 143 10.82 -5.88 -1.51
N ASP A 144 11.96 -6.28 -2.06
CA ASP A 144 12.08 -7.49 -2.88
C ASP A 144 11.69 -8.73 -2.06
N MET A 145 12.18 -8.82 -0.82
CA MET A 145 11.80 -9.90 0.11
C MET A 145 10.30 -9.88 0.46
N ALA A 146 9.70 -8.70 0.62
CA ALA A 146 8.28 -8.57 0.98
C ALA A 146 7.33 -8.88 -0.20
N GLN A 147 7.84 -8.99 -1.42
CA GLN A 147 7.05 -9.28 -2.62
C GLN A 147 6.99 -10.77 -2.99
N ASP A 148 7.72 -11.63 -2.26
CA ASP A 148 7.65 -13.07 -2.47
C ASP A 148 6.24 -13.61 -2.20
N ILE A 149 5.70 -14.34 -3.17
CA ILE A 149 4.34 -14.90 -3.08
C ILE A 149 4.41 -16.24 -2.33
N PRO A 150 3.67 -16.40 -1.21
CA PRO A 150 3.65 -17.67 -0.50
C PRO A 150 3.06 -18.80 -1.35
N PRO A 151 3.57 -20.03 -1.26
CA PRO A 151 3.01 -21.19 -1.96
C PRO A 151 1.61 -21.56 -1.43
N THR A 152 1.27 -21.15 -0.21
CA THR A 152 -0.02 -21.39 0.45
C THR A 152 -1.05 -20.29 0.20
N LEU A 153 -0.83 -19.45 -0.83
CA LEU A 153 -1.73 -18.34 -1.13
C LEU A 153 -3.11 -18.85 -1.57
N VAL A 154 -4.13 -18.51 -0.79
CA VAL A 154 -5.53 -18.86 -1.07
C VAL A 154 -6.35 -17.57 -1.21
N GLN A 155 -7.18 -17.50 -2.24
CA GLN A 155 -8.15 -16.42 -2.38
C GLN A 155 -9.21 -16.54 -1.30
N VAL A 156 -9.44 -15.45 -0.58
CA VAL A 156 -10.42 -15.42 0.48
C VAL A 156 -11.68 -14.73 0.01
N PRO A 157 -12.88 -15.23 0.37
CA PRO A 157 -14.14 -14.54 0.11
C PRO A 157 -14.16 -13.16 0.75
N ASP A 158 -15.18 -12.36 0.42
CA ASP A 158 -15.40 -10.99 0.90
C ASP A 158 -14.82 -10.72 2.32
N LEU A 159 -13.89 -9.77 2.40
CA LEU A 159 -13.20 -9.37 3.64
C LEU A 159 -14.17 -8.96 4.75
N ASN A 160 -15.35 -8.46 4.42
CA ASN A 160 -16.37 -8.14 5.42
C ASN A 160 -16.93 -9.41 6.07
N GLN A 161 -17.00 -10.51 5.31
CA GLN A 161 -17.41 -11.81 5.82
C GLN A 161 -16.32 -12.43 6.69
N LEU A 162 -15.03 -12.17 6.42
CA LEU A 162 -13.92 -12.67 7.24
C LEU A 162 -13.98 -12.23 8.70
N GLN A 163 -14.53 -11.06 9.00
CA GLN A 163 -14.72 -10.62 10.39
C GLN A 163 -15.69 -11.54 11.16
N ASN A 164 -16.54 -12.29 10.46
CA ASN A 164 -17.57 -13.16 11.01
C ASN A 164 -17.52 -14.60 10.45
N PHE A 165 -16.43 -14.99 9.76
CA PHE A 165 -16.41 -16.22 8.98
C PHE A 165 -16.27 -17.45 9.87
N LYS A 166 -17.11 -18.46 9.63
CA LYS A 166 -16.97 -19.81 10.18
C LYS A 166 -16.75 -20.77 9.02
N ALA A 167 -15.57 -21.37 8.94
CA ALA A 167 -15.27 -22.40 7.95
C ALA A 167 -16.16 -23.64 8.18
N VAL A 168 -16.76 -24.17 7.12
CA VAL A 168 -17.52 -25.42 7.17
C VAL A 168 -16.53 -26.59 7.23
N ALA A 169 -16.71 -27.48 8.20
CA ALA A 169 -15.86 -28.66 8.33
C ALA A 169 -16.14 -29.69 7.21
N PRO A 170 -15.10 -30.36 6.66
CA PRO A 170 -15.27 -31.53 5.80
C PRO A 170 -16.15 -32.58 6.48
N SER A 171 -16.88 -33.37 5.70
CA SER A 171 -17.82 -34.39 6.20
C SER A 171 -17.18 -35.35 7.22
N GLU A 172 -15.92 -35.71 7.00
CA GLU A 172 -15.13 -36.62 7.86
C GLU A 172 -14.78 -36.02 9.24
N ASP A 173 -14.78 -34.70 9.35
CA ASP A 173 -14.28 -33.96 10.51
C ASP A 173 -15.36 -33.11 11.20
N ARG A 174 -16.64 -33.25 10.81
CA ARG A 174 -17.77 -32.45 11.34
C ARG A 174 -17.93 -32.55 12.86
N ASN A 175 -17.56 -33.69 13.45
CA ASN A 175 -17.69 -33.93 14.89
C ASN A 175 -16.46 -33.49 15.70
N LEU A 176 -15.41 -33.00 15.04
CA LEU A 176 -14.18 -32.57 15.70
C LEU A 176 -14.22 -31.07 16.01
N SER A 177 -13.45 -30.65 17.02
CA SER A 177 -13.23 -29.23 17.27
C SER A 177 -12.44 -28.59 16.12
N ALA A 178 -12.56 -27.27 15.94
CA ALA A 178 -11.77 -26.56 14.93
C ALA A 178 -10.26 -26.72 15.15
N GLN A 179 -9.82 -26.76 16.41
CA GLN A 179 -8.42 -26.98 16.77
C GLN A 179 -7.92 -28.36 16.32
N THR A 180 -8.66 -29.41 16.67
CA THR A 180 -8.29 -30.79 16.30
C THR A 180 -8.25 -30.99 14.78
N ARG A 181 -9.15 -30.32 14.03
CA ARG A 181 -9.13 -30.32 12.57
C ARG A 181 -7.85 -29.68 12.02
N SER A 182 -7.49 -28.52 12.53
CA SER A 182 -6.26 -27.83 12.12
C SER A 182 -5.01 -28.66 12.42
N GLU A 183 -4.91 -29.25 13.62
CA GLU A 183 -3.79 -30.12 14.00
C GLU A 183 -3.66 -31.33 13.07
N ARG A 184 -4.77 -31.98 12.70
CA ARG A 184 -4.76 -33.08 11.73
C ARG A 184 -4.30 -32.63 10.34
N ALA A 185 -4.85 -31.54 9.82
CA ALA A 185 -4.47 -31.02 8.51
C ALA A 185 -2.97 -30.65 8.45
N ILE A 186 -2.45 -30.04 9.52
CA ILE A 186 -1.01 -29.74 9.64
C ILE A 186 -0.19 -31.03 9.67
N SER A 187 -0.61 -32.04 10.45
CA SER A 187 0.11 -33.32 10.55
C SER A 187 0.15 -34.11 9.24
N ARG A 188 -0.84 -33.93 8.36
CA ARG A 188 -0.92 -34.52 7.02
C ARG A 188 -0.12 -33.74 5.97
N GLY A 189 0.32 -32.52 6.30
CA GLY A 189 0.95 -31.61 5.35
C GLY A 189 -0.04 -30.83 4.47
N ASP A 190 -1.34 -30.95 4.74
CA ASP A 190 -2.42 -30.29 3.98
C ASP A 190 -2.60 -28.82 4.38
N ALA A 191 -2.02 -28.40 5.51
CA ALA A 191 -2.14 -27.05 6.03
C ALA A 191 -0.85 -26.55 6.70
N GLN A 192 -0.73 -25.23 6.77
CA GLN A 192 0.28 -24.52 7.58
C GLN A 192 -0.42 -23.63 8.60
N SER A 193 0.30 -23.28 9.67
CA SER A 193 -0.17 -22.33 10.67
C SER A 193 0.89 -21.29 10.99
N VAL A 194 0.45 -20.12 11.40
CA VAL A 194 1.31 -19.02 11.87
C VAL A 194 0.62 -18.35 13.03
N GLN A 195 1.39 -18.00 14.06
CA GLN A 195 0.89 -17.21 15.17
C GLN A 195 1.01 -15.73 14.83
N VAL A 196 -0.08 -15.00 15.01
CA VAL A 196 -0.12 -13.56 14.74
C VAL A 196 -0.74 -12.80 15.90
N SER A 197 -0.32 -11.56 16.08
CA SER A 197 -1.00 -10.63 16.99
C SER A 197 -2.40 -10.34 16.45
N VAL A 198 -3.43 -10.62 17.26
CA VAL A 198 -4.83 -10.32 16.92
C VAL A 198 -5.02 -8.83 16.61
N LYS A 199 -4.30 -7.96 17.32
CA LYS A 199 -4.30 -6.52 17.06
C LYS A 199 -3.74 -6.19 15.67
N HIS A 200 -2.63 -6.84 15.28
CA HIS A 200 -2.03 -6.62 13.97
C HIS A 200 -2.92 -7.18 12.84
N PHE A 201 -3.51 -8.35 13.07
CA PHE A 201 -4.45 -8.96 12.13
C PHE A 201 -5.69 -8.10 11.91
N SER A 202 -6.36 -7.66 12.99
CA SER A 202 -7.53 -6.78 12.88
C SER A 202 -7.19 -5.46 12.18
N LYS A 203 -6.00 -4.93 12.43
CA LYS A 203 -5.51 -3.71 11.78
C LYS A 203 -5.22 -3.93 10.29
N SER A 204 -4.62 -5.05 9.87
CA SER A 204 -4.36 -5.34 8.44
C SER A 204 -5.66 -5.48 7.63
N LEU A 205 -6.73 -5.96 8.25
CA LEU A 205 -8.05 -6.00 7.61
C LEU A 205 -8.59 -4.61 7.27
N GLN A 206 -8.11 -3.51 7.88
CA GLN A 206 -8.53 -2.14 7.55
C GLN A 206 -8.16 -1.72 6.12
N CYS A 207 -7.31 -2.49 5.43
CA CYS A 207 -7.07 -2.32 3.99
C CYS A 207 -8.34 -2.48 3.14
N HIS A 208 -9.41 -3.11 3.66
CA HIS A 208 -10.72 -3.15 2.99
C HIS A 208 -11.28 -1.74 2.67
N LEU A 209 -10.86 -0.70 3.39
CA LEU A 209 -11.21 0.69 3.10
C LEU A 209 -10.75 1.14 1.70
N ALA A 210 -9.68 0.51 1.18
CA ALA A 210 -9.23 0.73 -0.19
C ALA A 210 -10.13 0.00 -1.22
N LYS A 211 -11.12 -0.78 -0.79
CA LYS A 211 -12.06 -1.56 -1.61
C LYS A 211 -11.34 -2.45 -2.63
N PRO A 212 -10.54 -3.43 -2.19
CA PRO A 212 -9.88 -4.35 -3.12
C PRO A 212 -10.90 -5.23 -3.85
N ASP A 213 -10.55 -5.65 -5.06
CA ASP A 213 -11.38 -6.53 -5.87
C ASP A 213 -11.21 -8.00 -5.44
N CYS A 214 -9.98 -8.37 -5.08
CA CYS A 214 -9.66 -9.68 -4.53
C CYS A 214 -8.76 -9.55 -3.30
N ALA A 215 -8.88 -10.50 -2.38
CA ALA A 215 -7.99 -10.66 -1.25
C ALA A 215 -7.43 -12.09 -1.21
N PHE A 216 -6.16 -12.21 -0.89
CA PHE A 216 -5.48 -13.50 -0.80
C PHE A 216 -4.68 -13.57 0.49
N PHE A 217 -4.70 -14.74 1.13
CA PHE A 217 -4.02 -14.98 2.40
C PHE A 217 -3.09 -16.16 2.20
N GLY A 218 -1.86 -16.02 2.67
CA GLY A 218 -0.85 -17.06 2.56
C GLY A 218 0.09 -17.02 3.76
N ILE A 219 0.69 -18.14 4.07
CA ILE A 219 1.68 -18.30 5.12
C ILE A 219 3.04 -18.41 4.45
N ALA A 220 3.94 -17.49 4.77
CA ALA A 220 5.31 -17.51 4.25
C ALA A 220 6.01 -18.82 4.64
N PRO A 221 7.04 -19.24 3.87
CA PRO A 221 7.80 -20.46 4.17
C PRO A 221 8.19 -20.57 5.65
N GLN A 222 8.15 -21.80 6.17
CA GLN A 222 8.42 -22.13 7.57
C GLN A 222 7.49 -21.45 8.60
N GLY A 223 6.36 -20.88 8.18
CA GLY A 223 5.42 -20.24 9.12
C GLY A 223 5.93 -18.90 9.65
N ALA A 224 6.82 -18.22 8.93
CA ALA A 224 7.47 -17.00 9.40
C ALA A 224 6.50 -15.81 9.58
N CYS A 225 5.53 -15.65 8.68
CA CYS A 225 4.52 -14.59 8.77
C CYS A 225 3.25 -14.94 7.98
N LEU A 226 2.16 -14.22 8.30
CA LEU A 226 0.96 -14.16 7.48
C LEU A 226 1.12 -13.05 6.43
N THR A 227 1.04 -13.42 5.16
CA THR A 227 1.00 -12.49 4.04
C THR A 227 -0.44 -12.31 3.59
N VAL A 228 -0.87 -11.05 3.45
CA VAL A 228 -2.19 -10.69 2.93
C VAL A 228 -2.00 -9.82 1.70
N ILE A 229 -2.48 -10.28 0.54
CA ILE A 229 -2.36 -9.57 -0.73
C ILE A 229 -3.74 -9.05 -1.11
N PHE A 230 -3.82 -7.75 -1.39
CA PHE A 230 -5.00 -7.09 -1.89
C PHE A 230 -4.78 -6.72 -3.35
N GLN A 231 -5.60 -7.26 -4.24
CA GLN A 231 -5.53 -6.98 -5.68
C GLN A 231 -6.57 -5.93 -6.06
N PHE A 232 -6.15 -4.97 -6.88
CA PHE A 232 -6.97 -3.88 -7.35
C PHE A 232 -6.96 -3.87 -8.87
N PHE A 233 -8.13 -3.91 -9.48
CA PHE A 233 -8.32 -3.72 -10.91
C PHE A 233 -8.64 -2.24 -11.17
N ILE A 234 -7.95 -1.67 -12.14
CA ILE A 234 -8.18 -0.30 -12.59
C ILE A 234 -8.80 -0.42 -13.98
N PRO A 235 -10.10 -0.10 -14.12
CA PRO A 235 -10.75 -0.17 -15.43
C PRO A 235 -10.00 0.68 -16.46
N GLY A 236 -9.75 0.12 -17.65
CA GLY A 236 -9.07 0.81 -18.74
C GLY A 236 -7.53 0.74 -18.72
N THR A 237 -6.91 0.09 -17.73
CA THR A 237 -5.48 -0.25 -17.78
C THR A 237 -5.34 -1.72 -18.21
N ARG A 238 -4.97 -1.96 -19.47
CA ARG A 238 -4.50 -3.26 -20.00
C ARG A 238 -3.26 -3.04 -20.84
#